data_AF-A0A8S1CXF3-F1
#
_entry.id   AF-A0A8S1CXF3-F1
#
_cell.length_a   1.000
_cell.length_b   1.000
_cell.length_c   1.000
_cell.angle_alpha   90.00
_cell.angle_beta   90.00
_cell.angle_gamma   90.00
#
_symmetry.space_group_name_H-M   'P 1'
#
loop_
_entity.id
_entity.type
_entity.pdbx_description
1 polymer ?
#
loop_
_entity_poly.entity_id
_entity_poly.type
_entity_poly.pdbx_seq_one_letter_code
_entity_poly.pdbx_strand_id
1 'polypeptide(L)'
;MAESVYELGWRLLLVLLVSVSRRVLKYCDHLHGKWYFSEVRAIFARRYLLQNTAIEIFLASRTSIMFAFSDQTTVKKVIKALPRVGVGIKYGIPQTRRASMMSPRQLMRSSNMTQKWQRREISNFEYLMFLNTIAGRTYNDLNQYPVFPWVLTNYESTELDLSLPSNYRDLSKPIGALNPSRRAYFEERYASWEHDSIPPFHYGTHYSTAAFVLNWLIRVEPLTTMFLALQGGKFDHPNRIFHSISQSWKNCQRDTSDVKELIPEFFFLPEMLVNSNNFKLGHHEDGASVSDVQLPPWANSPEEFIRINRMALESEFVSCQLHQWIDLIFGYKQRGPEAVRATNVFYYLTYEGSVDLESISDPVMKEVS
;
A
#
# COMPACT_ATOMS: atom_id res chain seq x y z
N MET A 1 -6.55 27.81 31.50
CA MET A 1 -6.47 27.62 30.03
C MET A 1 -5.42 26.56 29.61
N ALA A 2 -5.05 25.63 30.50
CA ALA A 2 -4.12 24.53 30.20
C ALA A 2 -4.68 23.13 30.56
N GLU A 3 -5.97 23.03 30.93
CA GLU A 3 -6.57 21.79 31.46
C GLU A 3 -7.75 21.23 30.65
N SER A 4 -8.24 21.91 29.61
CA SER A 4 -9.42 21.43 28.85
C SER A 4 -9.09 20.62 27.58
N VAL A 5 -7.84 20.17 27.41
CA VAL A 5 -7.42 19.33 26.26
C VAL A 5 -7.25 17.86 26.68
N TYR A 6 -7.36 17.55 27.98
CA TYR A 6 -7.07 16.23 28.54
C TYR A 6 -8.19 15.19 28.38
N GLU A 7 -9.42 15.58 28.05
CA GLU A 7 -10.58 14.66 28.04
C GLU A 7 -11.14 14.28 26.65
N LEU A 8 -10.56 14.77 25.54
CA LEU A 8 -11.14 14.59 24.19
C LEU A 8 -10.31 13.74 23.21
N GLY A 9 -9.31 12.98 23.69
CA GLY A 9 -8.25 12.44 22.81
C GLY A 9 -7.99 10.92 22.81
N TRP A 10 -8.80 10.07 23.45
CA TRP A 10 -8.44 8.65 23.68
C TRP A 10 -9.13 7.61 22.80
N ARG A 11 -9.75 8.00 21.69
CA ARG A 11 -10.12 7.06 20.63
C ARG A 11 -9.56 7.60 19.34
N LEU A 12 -8.46 7.04 18.81
CA LEU A 12 -8.08 7.03 17.39
C LEU A 12 -6.65 6.51 17.20
N LEU A 13 -6.52 5.18 17.18
CA LEU A 13 -5.73 4.41 16.19
C LEU A 13 -6.18 2.93 16.15
N LEU A 14 -7.49 2.70 16.32
CA LEU A 14 -8.02 1.41 16.78
C LEU A 14 -9.29 0.95 16.04
N VAL A 15 -9.73 1.66 14.99
CA VAL A 15 -11.06 1.42 14.38
C VAL A 15 -11.05 0.31 13.31
N LEU A 16 -9.98 -0.49 13.19
CA LEU A 16 -10.03 -1.74 12.39
C LEU A 16 -9.60 -3.00 13.16
N LEU A 17 -9.58 -2.94 14.49
CA LEU A 17 -9.40 -4.13 15.31
C LEU A 17 -10.46 -4.14 16.40
N VAL A 18 -11.60 -4.74 16.06
CA VAL A 18 -12.59 -5.25 17.01
C VAL A 18 -11.84 -6.04 18.09
N SER A 19 -11.76 -5.47 19.29
CA SER A 19 -10.93 -5.94 20.42
C SER A 19 -9.46 -6.16 20.03
N VAL A 20 -8.62 -5.12 20.09
CA VAL A 20 -7.17 -5.32 19.87
C VAL A 20 -6.65 -6.36 20.85
N SER A 21 -6.22 -7.49 20.28
CA SER A 21 -5.54 -8.55 21.01
C SER A 21 -4.45 -7.94 21.88
N ARG A 22 -4.40 -8.28 23.17
CA ARG A 22 -3.34 -7.80 24.09
C ARG A 22 -1.93 -8.06 23.56
N ARG A 23 -1.76 -9.04 22.65
CA ARG A 23 -0.48 -9.32 21.99
C ARG A 23 -0.12 -8.25 20.96
N VAL A 24 -1.07 -7.77 20.18
CA VAL A 24 -0.85 -6.68 19.21
C VAL A 24 -0.52 -5.37 19.93
N LEU A 25 -1.18 -5.08 21.05
CA LEU A 25 -0.90 -3.87 21.85
C LEU A 25 0.56 -3.76 22.31
N LYS A 26 1.29 -4.87 22.45
CA LYS A 26 2.71 -4.85 22.84
C LYS A 26 3.61 -4.23 21.78
N TYR A 27 3.17 -4.23 20.53
CA TYR A 27 3.88 -3.65 19.39
C TYR A 27 3.35 -2.27 19.00
N CYS A 28 2.32 -1.78 19.71
CA CYS A 28 1.88 -0.40 19.54
C CYS A 28 2.88 0.53 20.22
N ASP A 29 3.78 1.08 19.42
CA ASP A 29 4.65 2.14 19.89
C ASP A 29 3.81 3.37 20.29
N HIS A 30 4.29 4.07 21.31
CA HIS A 30 3.81 5.40 21.67
C HIS A 30 2.36 5.55 22.17
N LEU A 31 1.78 4.50 22.77
CA LEU A 31 0.50 4.60 23.53
C LEU A 31 0.48 5.78 24.52
N HIS A 32 1.62 6.09 25.14
CA HIS A 32 1.84 7.25 26.00
C HIS A 32 3.01 8.11 25.48
N GLY A 33 3.09 8.28 24.16
CA GLY A 33 4.20 8.97 23.51
C GLY A 33 4.29 10.45 23.84
N LYS A 34 5.52 10.96 23.87
CA LYS A 34 5.84 12.38 23.97
C LYS A 34 6.89 12.71 22.92
N TRP A 35 6.65 13.78 22.15
CA TRP A 35 7.54 14.20 21.07
C TRP A 35 7.86 15.68 21.19
N TYR A 36 9.14 16.01 21.07
CA TYR A 36 9.56 17.39 21.11
C TYR A 36 9.35 18.04 19.75
N PHE A 37 8.89 19.29 19.75
CA PHE A 37 8.70 20.05 18.52
C PHE A 37 10.00 20.21 17.71
N SER A 38 11.15 20.24 18.38
CA SER A 38 12.47 20.27 17.77
C SER A 38 12.82 19.00 16.98
N GLU A 39 12.11 17.89 17.19
CA GLU A 39 12.33 16.61 16.49
C GLU A 39 11.43 16.46 15.27
N VAL A 40 10.39 17.27 15.13
CA VAL A 40 9.46 17.21 14.00
C VAL A 40 10.17 17.68 12.72
N ARG A 41 10.06 16.89 11.64
CA ARG A 41 10.72 17.13 10.34
C ARG A 41 9.75 17.32 9.19
N ALA A 42 8.60 16.68 9.22
CA ALA A 42 7.53 16.89 8.25
C ALA A 42 6.16 16.58 8.89
N ILE A 43 5.13 17.26 8.41
CA ILE A 43 3.74 17.05 8.80
C ILE A 43 2.91 17.01 7.53
N PHE A 44 2.13 15.95 7.37
CA PHE A 44 1.21 15.79 6.25
C PHE A 44 -0.22 15.63 6.76
N ALA A 45 -1.16 16.29 6.11
CA ALA A 45 -2.55 15.87 6.16
C ALA A 45 -2.69 14.48 5.50
N ARG A 46 -3.51 13.63 6.11
CA ARG A 46 -3.77 12.25 5.70
C ARG A 46 -5.25 11.96 5.65
N ARG A 47 -5.56 10.87 4.98
CA ARG A 47 -6.87 10.25 5.06
C ARG A 47 -6.86 9.13 6.08
N TYR A 48 -8.02 8.91 6.70
CA TYR A 48 -8.33 7.72 7.47
C TYR A 48 -9.73 7.28 7.07
N LEU A 49 -9.89 6.01 6.68
CA LEU A 49 -11.15 5.49 6.09
C LEU A 49 -11.68 6.41 4.97
N LEU A 50 -10.78 6.81 4.07
CA LEU A 50 -11.03 7.74 2.96
C LEU A 50 -11.48 9.17 3.35
N GLN A 51 -11.57 9.50 4.64
CA GLN A 51 -11.91 10.85 5.11
C GLN A 51 -10.64 11.67 5.39
N ASN A 52 -10.63 12.95 5.00
CA ASN A 52 -9.49 13.87 5.22
C ASN A 52 -9.43 14.37 6.68
N THR A 53 -9.34 13.44 7.63
CA THR A 53 -9.45 13.67 9.08
C THR A 53 -8.21 13.19 9.85
N ALA A 54 -7.08 12.96 9.18
CA ALA A 54 -5.86 12.50 9.84
C ALA A 54 -4.65 13.41 9.56
N ILE A 55 -3.61 13.27 10.39
CA ILE A 55 -2.28 13.82 10.14
C ILE A 55 -1.24 12.72 10.36
N GLU A 56 -0.09 12.88 9.71
CA GLU A 56 1.10 12.09 9.99
C GLU A 56 2.30 13.00 10.22
N ILE A 57 3.03 12.72 11.29
CA ILE A 57 4.17 13.51 11.76
C ILE A 57 5.42 12.65 11.64
N PHE A 58 6.39 13.11 10.86
CA PHE A 58 7.69 12.47 10.69
C PHE A 58 8.73 13.13 11.57
N LEU A 59 9.54 12.30 12.23
CA LEU A 59 10.51 12.72 13.23
C LEU A 59 11.95 12.60 12.71
N ALA A 60 12.88 13.23 13.43
CA ALA A 60 14.32 13.17 13.16
C ALA A 60 14.89 11.74 13.25
N SER A 61 14.29 10.88 14.09
CA SER A 61 14.58 9.45 14.21
C SER A 61 14.22 8.63 12.97
N ARG A 62 13.62 9.24 11.94
CA ARG A 62 13.04 8.58 10.76
C ARG A 62 11.82 7.71 11.05
N THR A 63 11.30 7.74 12.27
CA THR A 63 9.98 7.19 12.60
C THR A 63 8.89 8.20 12.26
N SER A 64 7.64 7.73 12.20
CA SER A 64 6.48 8.58 11.97
C SER A 64 5.30 8.10 12.82
N ILE A 65 4.44 9.03 13.21
CA ILE A 65 3.21 8.73 13.94
C ILE A 65 2.04 9.35 13.22
N MET A 66 0.99 8.55 13.05
CA MET A 66 -0.27 8.99 12.48
C MET A 66 -1.30 9.21 13.59
N PHE A 67 -2.10 10.26 13.46
CA PHE A 67 -3.27 10.50 14.31
C PHE A 67 -4.47 10.74 13.41
N ALA A 68 -5.59 10.11 13.73
CA ALA A 68 -6.87 10.43 13.12
C ALA A 68 -7.72 11.22 14.12
N PHE A 69 -8.59 12.09 13.61
CA PHE A 69 -9.40 13.03 14.38
C PHE A 69 -10.87 12.90 13.98
N SER A 70 -11.74 13.55 14.75
CA SER A 70 -13.18 13.58 14.48
C SER A 70 -13.54 14.24 13.15
N ASP A 71 -12.79 15.28 12.76
CA ASP A 71 -13.18 16.14 11.65
C ASP A 71 -11.99 16.94 11.08
N GLN A 72 -12.18 17.48 9.87
CA GLN A 72 -11.17 18.26 9.17
C GLN A 72 -10.86 19.61 9.84
N THR A 73 -11.80 20.18 10.61
CA THR A 73 -11.58 21.44 11.33
C THR A 73 -10.57 21.25 12.45
N THR A 74 -10.65 20.12 13.16
CA THR A 74 -9.71 19.70 14.19
C THR A 74 -8.32 19.49 13.61
N VAL A 75 -8.20 18.78 12.47
CA VAL A 75 -6.92 18.65 11.73
C VAL A 75 -6.27 20.02 11.47
N LYS A 76 -7.04 20.98 10.95
CA LYS A 76 -6.54 22.34 10.66
C LYS A 76 -6.08 23.06 11.92
N LYS A 77 -6.79 22.93 13.05
CA LYS A 77 -6.41 23.51 14.34
C LYS A 77 -5.08 22.90 14.85
N VAL A 78 -4.94 21.57 14.77
CA VAL A 78 -3.72 20.88 15.21
C VAL A 78 -2.52 21.30 14.36
N ILE A 79 -2.62 21.31 13.03
CA ILE A 79 -1.53 21.75 12.15
C ILE A 79 -1.14 23.21 12.43
N LYS A 80 -2.09 24.08 12.78
CA LYS A 80 -1.81 25.48 13.17
C LYS A 80 -0.98 25.58 14.45
N ALA A 81 -1.19 24.68 15.41
CA ALA A 81 -0.45 24.61 16.66
C ALA A 81 0.96 23.98 16.51
N LEU A 82 1.14 23.10 15.52
CA LEU A 82 2.41 22.40 15.28
C LEU A 82 3.50 23.29 14.63
N PRO A 83 4.79 22.88 14.70
CA PRO A 83 5.90 23.58 14.06
C PRO A 83 5.74 23.78 12.55
N ARG A 84 6.33 24.85 12.01
CA ARG A 84 6.23 25.23 10.59
C ARG A 84 7.21 24.44 9.71
N VAL A 85 7.09 23.11 9.71
CA VAL A 85 8.00 22.23 8.94
C VAL A 85 7.49 21.88 7.54
N GLY A 86 6.21 22.16 7.25
CA GLY A 86 5.57 21.76 6.00
C GLY A 86 5.65 20.24 5.80
N VAL A 87 5.86 19.83 4.55
CA VAL A 87 6.06 18.42 4.16
C VAL A 87 7.54 18.01 4.14
N GLY A 88 8.37 18.72 4.92
CA GLY A 88 9.82 18.52 4.97
C GLY A 88 10.56 19.17 3.80
N ILE A 89 11.88 19.00 3.79
CA ILE A 89 12.79 19.63 2.81
C ILE A 89 12.99 18.81 1.53
N LYS A 90 12.63 17.52 1.54
CA LYS A 90 13.02 16.56 0.49
C LYS A 90 12.37 16.87 -0.87
N TYR A 91 11.17 17.44 -0.87
CA TYR A 91 10.31 17.52 -2.07
C TYR A 91 10.38 18.85 -2.82
N GLY A 92 11.28 19.75 -2.43
CA GLY A 92 11.39 21.09 -3.04
C GLY A 92 10.19 22.00 -2.77
N ILE A 93 9.39 21.69 -1.75
CA ILE A 93 8.19 22.45 -1.37
C ILE A 93 8.53 23.35 -0.17
N PRO A 94 8.14 24.63 -0.17
CA PRO A 94 8.38 25.53 0.96
C PRO A 94 7.79 25.00 2.28
N GLN A 95 8.58 25.06 3.36
CA GLN A 95 8.20 24.59 4.70
C GLN A 95 7.18 25.52 5.36
N THR A 96 5.93 25.38 4.96
CA THR A 96 4.80 26.18 5.47
C THR A 96 3.70 25.27 6.01
N ARG A 97 2.93 25.77 6.98
CA ARG A 97 1.73 25.04 7.45
C ARG A 97 0.71 24.82 6.33
N ARG A 98 0.67 25.73 5.35
CA ARG A 98 -0.13 25.56 4.14
C ARG A 98 0.30 24.32 3.36
N ALA A 99 1.61 24.08 3.22
CA ALA A 99 2.14 22.89 2.56
C ALA A 99 1.68 21.60 3.24
N SER A 100 1.65 21.56 4.58
CA SER A 100 1.11 20.41 5.34
C SER A 100 -0.37 20.12 5.07
N MET A 101 -1.14 21.11 4.61
CA MET A 101 -2.58 21.00 4.31
C MET A 101 -2.87 20.88 2.80
N MET A 102 -1.85 20.81 1.95
CA MET A 102 -2.04 20.67 0.50
C MET A 102 -2.62 19.29 0.17
N SER A 103 -3.57 19.26 -0.77
CA SER A 103 -4.03 18.00 -1.36
C SER A 103 -2.89 17.29 -2.11
N PRO A 104 -2.99 15.95 -2.32
CA PRO A 104 -2.00 15.21 -3.11
C PRO A 104 -1.70 15.84 -4.48
N ARG A 105 -2.73 16.30 -5.19
CA ARG A 105 -2.59 16.98 -6.49
C ARG A 105 -1.81 18.29 -6.39
N GLN A 106 -2.02 19.06 -5.32
CA GLN A 106 -1.27 20.29 -5.08
C GLN A 106 0.19 19.98 -4.73
N LEU A 107 0.45 18.98 -3.88
CA LEU A 107 1.82 18.55 -3.55
C LEU A 107 2.58 18.10 -4.80
N MET A 108 1.95 17.29 -5.65
CA MET A 108 2.52 16.86 -6.93
C MET A 108 2.90 18.05 -7.82
N ARG A 109 1.99 19.02 -7.99
CA ARG A 109 2.22 20.21 -8.83
C ARG A 109 3.30 21.14 -8.29
N SER A 110 3.48 21.21 -6.98
CA SER A 110 4.45 22.11 -6.35
C SER A 110 5.80 21.48 -6.06
N SER A 111 5.93 20.16 -6.24
CA SER A 111 7.19 19.44 -6.04
C SER A 111 8.08 19.51 -7.28
N ASN A 112 9.40 19.42 -7.07
CA ASN A 112 10.37 19.24 -8.15
C ASN A 112 10.80 17.76 -8.35
N MET A 113 10.17 16.81 -7.65
CA MET A 113 10.60 15.40 -7.64
C MET A 113 10.45 14.72 -9.01
N THR A 114 9.45 15.07 -9.81
CA THR A 114 9.31 14.53 -11.18
C THR A 114 10.46 14.95 -12.07
N GLN A 115 10.90 16.21 -12.01
CA GLN A 115 12.04 16.69 -12.78
C GLN A 115 13.33 16.00 -12.32
N LYS A 116 13.51 15.82 -11.01
CA LYS A 116 14.64 15.06 -10.46
C LYS A 116 14.66 13.62 -10.97
N TRP A 117 13.50 12.95 -10.98
CA TRP A 117 13.36 11.59 -11.49
C TRP A 117 13.70 11.50 -12.98
N GLN A 118 13.15 12.41 -13.80
CA GLN A 118 13.46 12.49 -15.24
C GLN A 118 14.95 12.75 -15.51
N ARG A 119 15.62 13.52 -14.65
CA ARG A 119 17.06 13.80 -14.72
C ARG A 119 17.93 12.70 -14.08
N ARG A 120 17.32 11.62 -13.57
CA ARG A 120 17.97 10.52 -12.84
C ARG A 120 18.72 10.98 -11.57
N GLU A 121 18.32 12.11 -10.99
CA GLU A 121 18.80 12.56 -9.68
C GLU A 121 18.20 11.74 -8.53
N ILE A 122 17.09 11.04 -8.79
CA ILE A 122 16.47 10.06 -7.90
C ILE A 122 16.08 8.82 -8.71
N SER A 123 16.14 7.66 -8.04
CA SER A 123 15.79 6.35 -8.60
C SER A 123 14.29 6.16 -8.84
N ASN A 124 13.91 5.14 -9.61
CA ASN A 124 12.52 4.72 -9.78
C ASN A 124 11.90 4.38 -8.42
N PHE A 125 12.63 3.63 -7.58
CA PHE A 125 12.17 3.32 -6.23
C PHE A 125 11.87 4.57 -5.39
N GLU A 126 12.78 5.55 -5.37
CA GLU A 126 12.58 6.78 -4.61
C GLU A 126 11.41 7.61 -5.12
N TYR A 127 11.21 7.63 -6.44
CA TYR A 127 10.08 8.34 -7.04
C TYR A 127 8.75 7.65 -6.71
N LEU A 128 8.69 6.31 -6.75
CA LEU A 128 7.52 5.55 -6.30
C LEU A 128 7.21 5.77 -4.81
N MET A 129 8.23 5.81 -3.95
CA MET A 129 8.05 6.13 -2.53
C MET A 129 7.53 7.56 -2.32
N PHE A 130 8.02 8.52 -3.11
CA PHE A 130 7.52 9.89 -3.11
C PHE A 130 6.03 9.92 -3.49
N LEU A 131 5.65 9.31 -4.61
CA LEU A 131 4.26 9.26 -5.10
C LEU A 131 3.33 8.64 -4.06
N ASN A 132 3.72 7.50 -3.48
CA ASN A 132 2.98 6.87 -2.39
C ASN A 132 2.79 7.84 -1.21
N THR A 133 3.87 8.49 -0.76
CA THR A 133 3.83 9.40 0.40
C THR A 133 2.92 10.62 0.17
N ILE A 134 2.97 11.25 -1.01
CA ILE A 134 2.11 12.40 -1.30
C ILE A 134 0.66 11.98 -1.60
N ALA A 135 0.45 10.75 -2.08
CA ALA A 135 -0.86 10.13 -2.21
C ALA A 135 -1.47 9.71 -0.87
N GLY A 136 -0.80 9.97 0.25
CA GLY A 136 -1.29 9.68 1.60
C GLY A 136 -1.09 8.24 2.06
N ARG A 137 -0.30 7.45 1.31
CA ARG A 137 0.05 6.08 1.69
C ARG A 137 1.07 6.09 2.83
N THR A 138 0.95 5.15 3.76
CA THR A 138 1.76 5.12 4.99
C THR A 138 1.93 3.70 5.53
N TYR A 139 3.02 3.49 6.27
CA TYR A 139 3.27 2.27 7.05
C TYR A 139 2.43 2.19 8.34
N ASN A 140 1.86 3.32 8.81
CA ASN A 140 1.06 3.38 10.03
C ASN A 140 -0.38 2.86 9.87
N ASP A 141 -0.85 2.72 8.62
CA ASP A 141 -2.17 2.17 8.31
C ASP A 141 -2.06 1.19 7.14
N LEU A 142 -2.18 -0.10 7.45
CA LEU A 142 -2.02 -1.19 6.48
C LEU A 142 -3.08 -1.16 5.36
N ASN A 143 -4.20 -0.47 5.54
CA ASN A 143 -5.23 -0.34 4.50
C ASN A 143 -4.84 0.66 3.41
N GLN A 144 -3.89 1.55 3.71
CA GLN A 144 -3.32 2.51 2.77
C GLN A 144 -1.79 2.34 2.67
N TYR A 145 -1.33 1.10 2.73
CA TYR A 145 0.07 0.74 2.59
C TYR A 145 0.64 1.20 1.22
N PRO A 146 1.93 1.55 1.14
CA PRO A 146 2.58 1.84 -0.14
C PRO A 146 2.46 0.70 -1.15
N VAL A 147 2.30 1.06 -2.43
CA VAL A 147 2.09 0.10 -3.53
C VAL A 147 3.19 0.25 -4.58
N PHE A 148 3.69 -0.88 -5.05
CA PHE A 148 4.72 -1.00 -6.08
C PHE A 148 4.25 -1.97 -7.19
N PRO A 149 4.69 -1.79 -8.45
CA PRO A 149 4.32 -2.69 -9.52
C PRO A 149 5.00 -4.05 -9.37
N TRP A 150 4.33 -5.14 -9.77
CA TRP A 150 5.06 -6.29 -10.32
C TRP A 150 5.91 -5.84 -11.52
N VAL A 151 7.18 -6.20 -11.54
CA VAL A 151 8.11 -5.81 -12.62
C VAL A 151 8.47 -7.00 -13.51
N LEU A 152 8.82 -8.13 -12.90
CA LEU A 152 9.23 -9.33 -13.61
C LEU A 152 8.03 -10.27 -13.86
N THR A 153 8.13 -11.09 -14.90
CA THR A 153 7.10 -12.08 -15.27
C THR A 153 7.60 -13.53 -15.24
N ASN A 154 8.93 -13.71 -15.30
CA ASN A 154 9.58 -15.02 -15.36
C ASN A 154 10.11 -15.43 -13.99
N TYR A 155 9.43 -16.39 -13.37
CA TYR A 155 9.79 -16.97 -12.07
C TYR A 155 10.00 -18.49 -12.15
N GLU A 156 10.23 -19.02 -13.35
CA GLU A 156 10.37 -20.46 -13.61
C GLU A 156 11.72 -20.83 -14.23
N SER A 157 12.35 -19.92 -14.96
CA SER A 157 13.63 -20.19 -15.62
C SER A 157 14.79 -20.28 -14.62
N THR A 158 15.80 -21.08 -14.94
CA THR A 158 17.06 -21.19 -14.17
C THR A 158 17.93 -19.94 -14.26
N GLU A 159 17.77 -19.17 -15.33
CA GLU A 159 18.46 -17.90 -15.53
C GLU A 159 17.45 -16.81 -15.87
N LEU A 160 17.78 -15.57 -15.51
CA LEU A 160 16.99 -14.40 -15.81
C LEU A 160 17.84 -13.34 -16.50
N ASP A 161 17.62 -13.18 -17.80
CA ASP A 161 18.25 -12.12 -18.57
C ASP A 161 17.42 -10.83 -18.50
N LEU A 162 17.94 -9.82 -17.79
CA LEU A 162 17.34 -8.49 -17.66
C LEU A 162 17.45 -7.63 -18.93
N SER A 163 18.12 -8.12 -19.98
CA SER A 163 18.13 -7.49 -21.30
C SER A 163 16.95 -7.93 -22.19
N LEU A 164 16.24 -9.01 -21.82
CA LEU A 164 15.10 -9.53 -22.59
C LEU A 164 13.78 -8.85 -22.20
N PRO A 165 13.11 -8.13 -23.11
CA PRO A 165 11.83 -7.47 -22.82
C PRO A 165 10.72 -8.43 -22.36
N SER A 166 10.76 -9.69 -22.80
CA SER A 166 9.77 -10.72 -22.44
C SER A 166 9.76 -11.08 -20.95
N ASN A 167 10.84 -10.79 -20.23
CA ASN A 167 10.92 -11.01 -18.77
C ASN A 167 10.25 -9.88 -17.95
N TYR A 168 9.81 -8.80 -18.61
CA TYR A 168 9.20 -7.65 -17.97
C TYR A 168 7.68 -7.63 -18.16
N ARG A 169 6.99 -7.17 -17.13
CA ARG A 169 5.56 -6.92 -17.18
C ARG A 169 5.29 -5.70 -18.06
N ASP A 170 4.21 -5.77 -18.84
CA ASP A 170 3.60 -4.59 -19.44
C ASP A 170 3.04 -3.64 -18.35
N LEU A 171 3.79 -2.58 -18.05
CA LEU A 171 3.45 -1.57 -17.04
C LEU A 171 2.29 -0.66 -17.47
N SER A 172 1.83 -0.72 -18.73
CA SER A 172 0.68 0.05 -19.19
C SER A 172 -0.67 -0.57 -18.81
N LYS A 173 -0.66 -1.81 -18.29
CA LYS A 173 -1.85 -2.61 -17.97
C LYS A 173 -1.94 -2.93 -16.47
N PRO A 174 -3.14 -2.85 -15.87
CA PRO A 174 -3.37 -3.37 -14.53
C PRO A 174 -3.22 -4.91 -14.51
N ILE A 175 -3.00 -5.50 -13.33
CA ILE A 175 -2.80 -6.95 -13.18
C ILE A 175 -3.89 -7.74 -13.89
N GLY A 176 -5.15 -7.38 -13.65
CA GLY A 176 -6.31 -8.06 -14.22
C GLY A 176 -6.35 -8.10 -15.75
N ALA A 177 -5.68 -7.16 -16.42
CA ALA A 177 -5.66 -7.02 -17.88
C ALA A 177 -4.43 -7.63 -18.57
N LEU A 178 -3.48 -8.21 -17.82
CA LEU A 178 -2.28 -8.83 -18.39
C LEU A 178 -2.60 -10.11 -19.17
N ASN A 179 -3.45 -10.98 -18.61
CA ASN A 179 -3.93 -12.17 -19.27
C ASN A 179 -5.13 -11.82 -20.18
N PRO A 180 -5.09 -12.08 -21.50
CA PRO A 180 -6.16 -11.70 -22.43
C PRO A 180 -7.52 -12.34 -22.11
N SER A 181 -7.55 -13.62 -21.75
CA SER A 181 -8.80 -14.31 -21.41
C SER A 181 -9.42 -13.73 -20.13
N ARG A 182 -8.59 -13.42 -19.14
CA ARG A 182 -9.05 -12.81 -17.90
C ARG A 182 -9.50 -11.36 -18.09
N ARG A 183 -8.82 -10.62 -18.96
CA ARG A 183 -9.22 -9.28 -19.37
C ARG A 183 -10.63 -9.30 -19.97
N ALA A 184 -10.90 -10.21 -20.90
CA ALA A 184 -12.21 -10.35 -21.53
C ALA A 184 -13.31 -10.64 -20.48
N TYR A 185 -13.04 -11.53 -19.52
CA TYR A 185 -13.96 -11.80 -18.41
C TYR A 185 -14.30 -10.52 -17.60
N PHE A 186 -13.29 -9.70 -17.27
CA PHE A 186 -13.53 -8.47 -16.52
C PHE A 186 -14.25 -7.41 -17.34
N GLU A 187 -13.96 -7.28 -18.63
CA GLU A 187 -14.66 -6.37 -19.54
C GLU A 187 -16.12 -6.78 -19.71
N GLU A 188 -16.40 -8.09 -19.86
CA GLU A 188 -17.77 -8.63 -19.91
C GLU A 188 -18.52 -8.36 -18.60
N ARG A 189 -17.90 -8.66 -17.44
CA ARG A 189 -18.46 -8.35 -16.12
C ARG A 189 -18.84 -6.87 -16.00
N TYR A 190 -17.99 -5.95 -16.46
CA TYR A 190 -18.25 -4.52 -16.42
C TYR A 190 -19.41 -4.13 -17.34
N ALA A 191 -19.43 -4.68 -18.57
CA ALA A 191 -20.41 -4.34 -19.59
C ALA A 191 -21.81 -4.89 -19.30
N SER A 192 -21.90 -6.09 -18.70
CA SER A 192 -23.17 -6.74 -18.35
C SER A 192 -23.62 -6.44 -16.91
N TRP A 193 -23.00 -5.47 -16.24
CA TRP A 193 -23.31 -5.16 -14.85
C TRP A 193 -24.65 -4.43 -14.73
N GLU A 194 -25.64 -5.12 -14.20
CA GLU A 194 -26.96 -4.56 -13.92
C GLU A 194 -27.22 -4.60 -12.40
N HIS A 195 -27.13 -3.42 -11.76
CA HIS A 195 -27.46 -3.26 -10.35
C HIS A 195 -27.93 -1.83 -10.08
N ASP A 196 -29.03 -1.68 -9.35
CA ASP A 196 -29.70 -0.37 -9.18
C ASP A 196 -28.84 0.67 -8.43
N SER A 197 -28.06 0.22 -7.44
CA SER A 197 -27.29 1.09 -6.54
C SER A 197 -25.78 0.98 -6.65
N ILE A 198 -25.25 -0.04 -7.33
CA ILE A 198 -23.80 -0.32 -7.37
C ILE A 198 -23.33 -0.06 -8.80
N PRO A 199 -22.45 0.92 -9.04
CA PRO A 199 -21.95 1.20 -10.39
C PRO A 199 -21.08 0.04 -10.90
N PRO A 200 -20.93 -0.10 -12.23
CA PRO A 200 -20.13 -1.15 -12.85
C PRO A 200 -18.66 -1.07 -12.44
N PHE A 201 -18.03 -2.24 -12.27
CA PHE A 201 -16.62 -2.37 -11.93
C PHE A 201 -16.00 -3.63 -12.55
N HIS A 202 -14.70 -3.56 -12.83
CA HIS A 202 -13.92 -4.71 -13.30
C HIS A 202 -13.55 -5.60 -12.12
N TYR A 203 -13.07 -5.00 -11.02
CA TYR A 203 -12.46 -5.74 -9.90
C TYR A 203 -13.23 -5.54 -8.60
N GLY A 204 -13.75 -6.65 -8.04
CA GLY A 204 -14.35 -6.67 -6.70
C GLY A 204 -13.31 -6.69 -5.58
N THR A 205 -12.08 -7.06 -5.89
CA THR A 205 -10.92 -7.00 -4.98
C THR A 205 -9.99 -5.87 -5.39
N HIS A 206 -9.28 -5.31 -4.41
CA HIS A 206 -8.37 -4.19 -4.63
C HIS A 206 -6.91 -4.65 -4.67
N TYR A 207 -6.05 -3.95 -5.42
CA TYR A 207 -4.63 -4.34 -5.57
C TYR A 207 -3.79 -4.17 -4.30
N SER A 208 -4.32 -3.51 -3.28
CA SER A 208 -3.63 -3.17 -2.03
C SER A 208 -4.63 -3.27 -0.88
N THR A 209 -4.39 -4.19 0.04
CA THR A 209 -5.22 -4.41 1.23
C THR A 209 -4.33 -4.76 2.42
N ALA A 210 -4.80 -4.50 3.64
CA ALA A 210 -4.08 -4.90 4.85
C ALA A 210 -3.82 -6.42 4.89
N ALA A 211 -4.80 -7.22 4.43
CA ALA A 211 -4.65 -8.67 4.34
C ALA A 211 -3.49 -9.09 3.43
N PHE A 212 -3.31 -8.42 2.28
CA PHE A 212 -2.17 -8.70 1.41
C PHE A 212 -0.83 -8.33 2.03
N VAL A 213 -0.75 -7.17 2.69
CA VAL A 213 0.48 -6.75 3.39
C VAL A 213 0.85 -7.74 4.49
N LEU A 214 -0.12 -8.12 5.32
CA LEU A 214 0.09 -9.10 6.39
C LEU A 214 0.50 -10.47 5.83
N ASN A 215 -0.07 -10.88 4.70
CA ASN A 215 0.30 -12.13 4.06
C ASN A 215 1.71 -12.08 3.46
N TRP A 216 2.09 -10.98 2.80
CA TRP A 216 3.44 -10.80 2.26
C TRP A 216 4.50 -10.81 3.37
N LEU A 217 4.20 -10.18 4.51
CA LEU A 217 5.11 -10.01 5.63
C LEU A 217 4.87 -11.01 6.76
N ILE A 218 4.18 -12.12 6.50
CA ILE A 218 3.76 -13.10 7.53
C ILE A 218 4.94 -13.69 8.34
N ARG A 219 6.18 -13.60 7.83
CA ARG A 219 7.41 -14.10 8.47
C ARG A 219 8.13 -13.05 9.34
N VAL A 220 7.65 -11.81 9.35
CA VAL A 220 8.29 -10.67 10.03
C VAL A 220 7.38 -10.16 11.14
N GLU A 221 7.88 -10.10 12.37
CA GLU A 221 7.17 -9.41 13.46
C GLU A 221 7.28 -7.89 13.29
N PRO A 222 6.25 -7.10 13.65
CA PRO A 222 5.00 -7.50 14.33
C PRO A 222 3.89 -8.04 13.40
N LEU A 223 4.13 -8.17 12.10
CA LEU A 223 3.09 -8.47 11.11
C LEU A 223 2.57 -9.90 11.27
N THR A 224 3.39 -10.85 11.71
CA THR A 224 2.95 -12.19 12.11
C THR A 224 1.91 -12.12 13.23
N THR A 225 2.20 -11.39 14.31
CA THR A 225 1.25 -11.23 15.43
C THR A 225 -0.06 -10.58 14.97
N MET A 226 0.01 -9.58 14.09
CA MET A 226 -1.17 -8.92 13.52
C MET A 226 -1.97 -9.85 12.60
N PHE A 227 -1.31 -10.64 11.75
CA PHE A 227 -1.94 -11.66 10.91
C PHE A 227 -2.71 -12.68 11.76
N LEU A 228 -2.08 -13.20 12.81
CA LEU A 228 -2.72 -14.15 13.72
C LEU A 228 -3.93 -13.53 14.42
N ALA A 229 -3.86 -12.25 14.82
CA ALA A 229 -4.99 -11.57 15.44
C ALA A 229 -6.20 -11.45 14.48
N LEU A 230 -5.94 -11.20 13.19
CA LEU A 230 -6.98 -11.15 12.14
C LEU A 230 -7.61 -12.54 11.90
N GLN A 231 -6.82 -13.61 11.98
CA GLN A 231 -7.22 -14.98 11.66
C GLN A 231 -7.64 -15.83 12.88
N GLY A 232 -8.09 -15.19 13.96
CA GLY A 232 -8.59 -15.91 15.14
C GLY A 232 -7.52 -16.68 15.94
N GLY A 233 -6.26 -16.27 15.83
CA GLY A 233 -5.12 -16.76 16.60
C GLY A 233 -4.36 -17.93 15.97
N LYS A 234 -4.67 -18.32 14.74
CA LYS A 234 -4.00 -19.41 14.02
C LYS A 234 -3.52 -18.94 12.65
N PHE A 235 -2.49 -19.61 12.14
CA PHE A 235 -2.10 -19.43 10.74
C PHE A 235 -3.22 -19.94 9.83
N ASP A 236 -3.37 -19.31 8.67
CA ASP A 236 -4.33 -19.72 7.65
C ASP A 236 -3.85 -21.01 6.96
N HIS A 237 -4.67 -21.58 6.09
CA HIS A 237 -4.33 -22.77 5.33
C HIS A 237 -3.00 -22.57 4.56
N PRO A 238 -2.07 -23.55 4.57
CA PRO A 238 -0.75 -23.45 3.92
C PRO A 238 -0.78 -22.99 2.46
N ASN A 239 -1.81 -23.41 1.70
CA ASN A 239 -1.98 -23.02 0.30
C ASN A 239 -2.49 -21.57 0.09
N ARG A 240 -2.93 -20.88 1.16
CA ARG A 240 -3.41 -19.48 1.10
C ARG A 240 -2.39 -18.47 1.64
N ILE A 241 -1.45 -18.93 2.46
CA ILE A 241 -0.35 -18.09 2.93
C ILE A 241 0.71 -17.91 1.85
N PHE A 242 1.45 -16.82 1.91
CA PHE A 242 2.55 -16.58 1.00
C PHE A 242 3.67 -17.62 1.20
N HIS A 243 3.87 -18.50 0.22
CA HIS A 243 4.89 -19.56 0.30
C HIS A 243 5.78 -19.67 -0.96
N SER A 244 5.41 -19.04 -2.08
CA SER A 244 6.17 -19.12 -3.34
C SER A 244 5.98 -17.87 -4.18
N ILE A 245 7.08 -17.33 -4.72
CA ILE A 245 7.04 -16.19 -5.64
C ILE A 245 6.31 -16.57 -6.93
N SER A 246 6.71 -17.69 -7.53
CA SER A 246 6.14 -18.19 -8.78
C SER A 246 4.65 -18.48 -8.64
N GLN A 247 4.23 -19.15 -7.56
CA GLN A 247 2.82 -19.41 -7.32
C GLN A 247 2.02 -18.12 -7.09
N SER A 248 2.58 -17.15 -6.36
CA SER A 248 1.90 -15.87 -6.14
C SER A 248 1.69 -15.11 -7.44
N TRP A 249 2.69 -15.06 -8.31
CA TRP A 249 2.56 -14.48 -9.65
C TRP A 249 1.51 -15.22 -10.50
N LYS A 250 1.52 -16.56 -10.51
CA LYS A 250 0.53 -17.37 -11.24
C LYS A 250 -0.89 -17.11 -10.76
N ASN A 251 -1.10 -17.01 -9.44
CA ASN A 251 -2.39 -16.67 -8.86
C ASN A 251 -2.85 -15.30 -9.34
N CYS A 252 -1.96 -14.29 -9.28
CA CYS A 252 -2.21 -12.96 -9.83
C CYS A 252 -2.50 -12.95 -11.35
N GLN A 253 -2.24 -14.03 -12.10
CA GLN A 253 -2.55 -14.13 -13.54
C GLN A 253 -3.81 -14.95 -13.84
N ARG A 254 -4.28 -15.78 -12.90
CA ARG A 254 -5.33 -16.78 -13.15
C ARG A 254 -6.57 -16.57 -12.30
N ASP A 255 -6.41 -16.24 -11.01
CA ASP A 255 -7.54 -16.04 -10.10
C ASP A 255 -8.20 -14.69 -10.41
N THR A 256 -9.53 -14.70 -10.56
CA THR A 256 -10.34 -13.50 -10.81
C THR A 256 -10.48 -12.62 -9.57
N SER A 257 -10.14 -13.16 -8.39
CA SER A 257 -10.16 -12.44 -7.11
C SER A 257 -8.78 -11.94 -6.70
N ASP A 258 -7.71 -12.30 -7.42
CA ASP A 258 -6.33 -11.94 -7.10
C ASP A 258 -5.75 -10.98 -8.16
N VAL A 259 -5.89 -9.68 -7.88
CA VAL A 259 -5.33 -8.59 -8.70
C VAL A 259 -4.28 -7.77 -7.93
N LYS A 260 -3.63 -8.38 -6.94
CA LYS A 260 -2.71 -7.69 -6.04
C LYS A 260 -1.44 -7.21 -6.73
N GLU A 261 -1.06 -5.99 -6.40
CA GLU A 261 0.26 -5.43 -6.73
C GLU A 261 1.26 -5.74 -5.61
N LEU A 262 2.53 -5.39 -5.83
CA LEU A 262 3.60 -5.60 -4.86
C LEU A 262 3.63 -4.49 -3.80
N ILE A 263 4.40 -4.75 -2.76
CA ILE A 263 4.80 -3.80 -1.72
C ILE A 263 6.27 -3.40 -1.89
N PRO A 264 6.72 -2.25 -1.34
CA PRO A 264 8.11 -1.80 -1.46
C PRO A 264 9.16 -2.84 -1.04
N GLU A 265 8.83 -3.70 -0.07
CA GLU A 265 9.72 -4.66 0.57
C GLU A 265 10.29 -5.69 -0.43
N PHE A 266 9.59 -5.96 -1.53
CA PHE A 266 10.09 -6.78 -2.67
C PHE A 266 11.35 -6.21 -3.34
N PHE A 267 11.75 -4.99 -3.00
CA PHE A 267 12.89 -4.30 -3.61
C PHE A 267 13.96 -3.89 -2.59
N PHE A 268 13.81 -4.28 -1.32
CA PHE A 268 14.86 -4.02 -0.30
C PHE A 268 14.89 -4.94 0.93
N LEU A 269 13.88 -5.77 1.20
CA LEU A 269 13.76 -6.52 2.48
C LEU A 269 13.81 -8.04 2.26
N PRO A 270 15.00 -8.67 2.21
CA PRO A 270 15.13 -10.13 2.04
C PRO A 270 14.53 -10.95 3.19
N GLU A 271 14.48 -10.39 4.40
CA GLU A 271 14.03 -11.07 5.61
C GLU A 271 12.57 -11.53 5.52
N MET A 272 11.73 -10.87 4.70
CA MET A 272 10.34 -11.31 4.52
C MET A 272 10.21 -12.69 3.84
N LEU A 273 11.29 -13.17 3.21
CA LEU A 273 11.33 -14.43 2.48
C LEU A 273 11.85 -15.60 3.34
N VAL A 274 12.38 -15.31 4.53
CA VAL A 274 13.00 -16.30 5.42
C VAL A 274 12.18 -16.46 6.69
N ASN A 275 11.92 -17.70 7.08
CA ASN A 275 11.23 -18.03 8.33
C ASN A 275 12.23 -18.08 9.50
N SER A 276 12.95 -16.98 9.76
CA SER A 276 14.00 -16.92 10.80
C SER A 276 13.46 -17.18 12.20
N ASN A 277 12.16 -16.93 12.43
CA ASN A 277 11.48 -17.16 13.70
C ASN A 277 10.99 -18.62 13.87
N ASN A 278 11.21 -19.50 12.89
CA ASN A 278 10.77 -20.90 12.90
C ASN A 278 9.26 -21.06 13.15
N PHE A 279 8.44 -20.21 12.52
CA PHE A 279 7.00 -20.30 12.61
C PHE A 279 6.49 -21.61 12.03
N LYS A 280 5.44 -22.16 12.64
CA LYS A 280 4.74 -23.37 12.18
C LYS A 280 3.67 -22.98 11.15
N LEU A 281 4.09 -22.79 9.91
CA LEU A 281 3.23 -22.32 8.82
C LEU A 281 2.38 -23.45 8.18
N GLY A 282 2.54 -24.69 8.65
CA GLY A 282 1.79 -25.87 8.22
C GLY A 282 2.51 -26.67 7.14
N HIS A 283 1.79 -27.58 6.49
CA HIS A 283 2.32 -28.49 5.46
C HIS A 283 1.48 -28.42 4.20
N HIS A 284 2.11 -28.58 3.05
CA HIS A 284 1.45 -28.82 1.78
C HIS A 284 0.81 -30.22 1.74
N GLU A 285 -0.04 -30.45 0.74
CA GLU A 285 -0.74 -31.74 0.56
C GLU A 285 0.21 -32.91 0.30
N ASP A 286 1.37 -32.64 -0.28
CA ASP A 286 2.47 -33.60 -0.49
C ASP A 286 3.30 -33.88 0.77
N GLY A 287 2.95 -33.25 1.90
CA GLY A 287 3.64 -33.37 3.18
C GLY A 287 4.84 -32.45 3.35
N ALA A 288 5.19 -31.63 2.36
CA ALA A 288 6.29 -30.67 2.49
C ALA A 288 5.93 -29.54 3.47
N SER A 289 6.82 -29.24 4.43
CA SER A 289 6.60 -28.17 5.40
C SER A 289 6.72 -26.79 4.74
N VAL A 290 5.80 -25.89 5.05
CA VAL A 290 5.93 -24.48 4.68
C VAL A 290 6.87 -23.80 5.66
N SER A 291 7.98 -23.27 5.14
CA SER A 291 8.94 -22.48 5.93
C SER A 291 9.37 -21.26 5.14
N ASP A 292 10.56 -21.26 4.54
CA ASP A 292 11.04 -20.17 3.71
C ASP A 292 10.20 -20.05 2.43
N VAL A 293 10.16 -18.86 1.86
CA VAL A 293 9.49 -18.65 0.58
C VAL A 293 10.28 -19.33 -0.52
N GLN A 294 9.60 -20.13 -1.34
CA GLN A 294 10.17 -20.73 -2.53
C GLN A 294 10.54 -19.63 -3.53
N LEU A 295 11.83 -19.46 -3.73
CA LEU A 295 12.42 -18.51 -4.67
C LEU A 295 12.36 -19.07 -6.10
N PRO A 296 12.36 -18.19 -7.12
CA PRO A 296 12.54 -18.62 -8.49
C PRO A 296 13.95 -19.24 -8.67
N PRO A 297 14.13 -20.19 -9.62
CA PRO A 297 15.40 -20.90 -9.78
C PRO A 297 16.62 -20.01 -10.06
N TRP A 298 16.43 -18.82 -10.64
CA TRP A 298 17.49 -17.85 -10.91
C TRP A 298 17.96 -17.06 -9.68
N ALA A 299 17.33 -17.22 -8.51
CA ALA A 299 17.74 -16.58 -7.26
C ALA A 299 18.19 -17.62 -6.25
N ASN A 300 19.50 -17.65 -5.96
CA ASN A 300 20.06 -18.62 -5.01
C ASN A 300 19.82 -18.24 -3.55
N SER A 301 19.49 -16.97 -3.28
CA SER A 301 19.20 -16.48 -1.94
C SER A 301 18.14 -15.37 -1.94
N PRO A 302 17.48 -15.11 -0.80
CA PRO A 302 16.59 -13.97 -0.62
C PRO A 302 17.22 -12.63 -1.00
N GLU A 303 18.49 -12.41 -0.63
CA GLU A 303 19.24 -11.20 -0.95
C GLU A 303 19.47 -11.07 -2.45
N GLU A 304 19.80 -12.17 -3.14
CA GLU A 304 19.94 -12.19 -4.59
C GLU A 304 18.61 -11.90 -5.28
N PHE A 305 17.51 -12.48 -4.80
CA PHE A 305 16.16 -12.19 -5.31
C PHE A 305 15.84 -10.70 -5.20
N ILE A 306 16.04 -10.10 -4.02
CA ILE A 306 15.78 -8.67 -3.79
C ILE A 306 16.69 -7.79 -4.65
N ARG A 307 17.98 -8.13 -4.75
CA ARG A 307 18.96 -7.41 -5.57
C ARG A 307 18.53 -7.40 -7.04
N ILE A 308 18.12 -8.54 -7.60
CA ILE A 308 17.67 -8.67 -8.98
C ILE A 308 16.35 -7.91 -9.19
N ASN A 309 15.39 -7.97 -8.27
CA ASN A 309 14.16 -7.18 -8.35
C ASN A 309 14.47 -5.68 -8.36
N ARG A 310 15.40 -5.22 -7.53
CA ARG A 310 15.82 -3.82 -7.53
C ARG A 310 16.50 -3.44 -8.85
N MET A 311 17.39 -4.27 -9.38
CA MET A 311 17.99 -4.04 -10.71
C MET A 311 16.94 -3.98 -11.82
N ALA A 312 15.95 -4.87 -11.80
CA ALA A 312 14.86 -4.86 -12.76
C ALA A 312 14.02 -3.58 -12.64
N LEU A 313 13.67 -3.14 -11.42
CA LEU A 313 12.94 -1.90 -11.18
C LEU A 313 13.69 -0.67 -11.68
N GLU A 314 15.02 -0.64 -11.54
CA GLU A 314 15.87 0.48 -12.00
C GLU A 314 16.32 0.34 -13.46
N SER A 315 15.86 -0.70 -14.18
CA SER A 315 16.24 -0.92 -15.59
C SER A 315 15.66 0.13 -16.53
N GLU A 316 16.23 0.21 -17.74
CA GLU A 316 15.75 1.12 -18.78
C GLU A 316 14.36 0.74 -19.30
N PHE A 317 14.01 -0.56 -19.29
CA PHE A 317 12.68 -1.06 -19.65
C PHE A 317 11.60 -0.51 -18.70
N VAL A 318 11.89 -0.49 -17.40
CA VAL A 318 10.96 0.10 -16.42
C VAL A 318 10.99 1.61 -16.54
N SER A 319 12.16 2.24 -16.60
CA SER A 319 12.29 3.70 -16.62
C SER A 319 11.53 4.35 -17.78
N CYS A 320 11.54 3.73 -18.97
CA CYS A 320 10.82 4.26 -20.12
C CYS A 320 9.29 4.02 -20.09
N GLN A 321 8.77 3.15 -19.21
CA GLN A 321 7.34 2.78 -19.17
C GLN A 321 6.64 3.04 -17.81
N LEU A 322 7.38 3.28 -16.73
CA LEU A 322 6.84 3.36 -15.37
C LEU A 322 5.77 4.43 -15.19
N HIS A 323 5.86 5.52 -15.96
CA HIS A 323 4.85 6.57 -15.99
C HIS A 323 3.46 6.06 -16.38
N GLN A 324 3.36 5.01 -17.21
CA GLN A 324 2.08 4.41 -17.58
C GLN A 324 1.45 3.63 -16.42
N TRP A 325 2.25 2.98 -15.58
CA TRP A 325 1.75 2.34 -14.36
C TRP A 325 1.31 3.40 -13.35
N ILE A 326 2.07 4.49 -13.24
CA ILE A 326 1.70 5.64 -12.42
C ILE A 326 0.34 6.20 -12.87
N ASP A 327 0.05 6.25 -14.17
CA ASP A 327 -1.24 6.69 -14.69
C ASP A 327 -2.42 5.82 -14.20
N LEU A 328 -2.22 4.51 -14.07
CA LEU A 328 -3.23 3.58 -13.56
C LEU A 328 -3.49 3.78 -12.07
N ILE A 329 -2.44 3.97 -11.27
CA ILE A 329 -2.55 3.97 -9.80
C ILE A 329 -2.83 5.37 -9.23
N PHE A 330 -2.13 6.40 -9.73
CA PHE A 330 -2.16 7.76 -9.19
C PHE A 330 -2.60 8.82 -10.21
N GLY A 331 -2.54 8.50 -11.51
CA GLY A 331 -2.78 9.44 -12.59
C GLY A 331 -4.19 9.37 -13.17
N TYR A 332 -4.29 9.70 -14.46
CA TYR A 332 -5.57 9.97 -15.10
C TYR A 332 -6.38 8.71 -15.44
N LYS A 333 -5.74 7.53 -15.49
CA LYS A 333 -6.41 6.24 -15.73
C LYS A 333 -6.94 5.59 -14.44
N GLN A 334 -6.87 6.27 -13.30
CA GLN A 334 -7.41 5.78 -12.03
C GLN A 334 -8.95 5.77 -12.01
N ARG A 335 -9.60 6.72 -12.69
CA ARG A 335 -11.06 6.88 -12.73
C ARG A 335 -11.55 7.34 -14.11
N GLY A 336 -12.86 7.29 -14.33
CA GLY A 336 -13.50 7.82 -15.54
C GLY A 336 -13.31 6.95 -16.78
N PRO A 337 -13.61 7.47 -17.98
CA PRO A 337 -13.57 6.70 -19.23
C PRO A 337 -12.21 6.03 -19.50
N GLU A 338 -11.13 6.69 -19.08
CA GLU A 338 -9.76 6.20 -19.24
C GLU A 338 -9.46 4.99 -18.34
N ALA A 339 -10.05 4.94 -17.15
CA ALA A 339 -10.00 3.74 -16.32
C ALA A 339 -10.78 2.60 -16.98
N VAL A 340 -11.95 2.88 -17.56
CA VAL A 340 -12.75 1.84 -18.26
C VAL A 340 -11.97 1.26 -19.43
N ARG A 341 -11.39 2.12 -20.28
CA ARG A 341 -10.59 1.73 -21.44
C ARG A 341 -9.36 0.88 -21.08
N ALA A 342 -8.78 1.12 -19.91
CA ALA A 342 -7.64 0.36 -19.39
C ALA A 342 -8.04 -0.87 -18.55
N THR A 343 -9.34 -1.18 -18.46
CA THR A 343 -9.88 -2.25 -17.58
C THR A 343 -9.52 -2.01 -16.10
N ASN A 344 -9.45 -0.76 -15.64
CA ASN A 344 -8.87 -0.36 -14.35
C ASN A 344 -9.89 0.22 -13.35
N VAL A 345 -11.12 -0.30 -13.36
CA VAL A 345 -12.20 0.18 -12.47
C VAL A 345 -12.38 -0.80 -11.30
N PHE A 346 -12.14 -0.33 -10.08
CA PHE A 346 -12.33 -1.09 -8.85
C PHE A 346 -13.72 -0.84 -8.27
N TYR A 347 -14.09 -1.63 -7.26
CA TYR A 347 -15.34 -1.43 -6.52
C TYR A 347 -15.46 -0.01 -5.97
N TYR A 348 -16.64 0.60 -6.06
CA TYR A 348 -16.82 2.05 -5.86
C TYR A 348 -16.40 2.55 -4.46
N LEU A 349 -16.58 1.74 -3.41
CA LEU A 349 -16.16 2.07 -2.05
C LEU A 349 -14.64 2.24 -1.88
N THR A 350 -13.84 1.79 -2.85
CA THR A 350 -12.37 1.97 -2.82
C THR A 350 -11.94 3.40 -3.18
N TYR A 351 -12.86 4.22 -3.67
CA TYR A 351 -12.58 5.56 -4.15
C TYR A 351 -13.02 6.62 -3.13
N GLU A 352 -12.10 7.54 -2.78
CA GLU A 352 -12.41 8.75 -2.01
C GLU A 352 -13.62 9.49 -2.62
N GLY A 353 -14.54 9.90 -1.73
CA GLY A 353 -15.74 10.68 -2.06
C GLY A 353 -16.95 9.86 -2.51
N SER A 354 -16.87 8.53 -2.52
CA SER A 354 -17.98 7.67 -2.99
C SER A 354 -19.08 7.46 -1.96
N VAL A 355 -18.77 7.61 -0.69
CA VAL A 355 -19.73 7.52 0.42
C VAL A 355 -19.43 8.64 1.41
N ASP A 356 -20.49 9.34 1.82
CA ASP A 356 -20.43 10.24 2.96
C ASP A 356 -20.84 9.47 4.23
N LEU A 357 -19.85 9.04 5.00
CA LEU A 357 -20.06 8.28 6.25
C LEU A 357 -20.82 9.08 7.32
N GLU A 358 -20.89 10.42 7.21
CA GLU A 358 -21.71 11.25 8.08
C GLU A 358 -23.19 11.22 7.68
N SER A 359 -23.48 10.97 6.39
CA SER A 359 -24.84 10.85 5.87
C SER A 359 -25.50 9.49 6.16
N ILE A 360 -24.71 8.46 6.50
CA ILE A 360 -25.25 7.14 6.88
C ILE A 360 -25.73 7.19 8.33
N SER A 361 -27.05 7.21 8.50
CA SER A 361 -27.73 7.20 9.79
C SER A 361 -27.85 5.80 10.42
N ASP A 362 -27.76 4.74 9.60
CA ASP A 362 -27.82 3.35 10.07
C ASP A 362 -26.45 2.92 10.65
N PRO A 363 -26.37 2.61 11.96
CA PRO A 363 -25.12 2.22 12.61
C PRO A 363 -24.48 0.96 12.02
N VAL A 364 -25.30 0.01 11.53
CA VAL A 364 -24.80 -1.23 10.93
C VAL A 364 -24.21 -0.93 9.56
N MET A 365 -24.92 -0.17 8.73
CA MET A 365 -24.37 0.24 7.42
C MET A 365 -23.12 1.10 7.57
N LYS A 366 -23.00 1.88 8.64
CA LYS A 366 -21.80 2.68 8.94
C LYS A 366 -20.61 1.85 9.40
N GLU A 367 -20.82 0.67 9.98
CA GLU A 367 -19.74 -0.27 10.36
C GLU A 367 -19.20 -1.09 9.17
N VAL A 368 -20.02 -1.32 8.12
CA VAL A 368 -19.60 -2.07 6.91
C VAL A 368 -19.27 -1.19 5.69
N SER A 369 -19.49 0.13 5.76
CA SER A 369 -19.10 1.11 4.72
C SER A 369 -17.73 1.69 4.98
#